data_AF-A0A6B3FX21-F1
#
_entry.id   AF-A0A6B3FX21-F1
#
_cell.length_a   1.000
_cell.length_b   1.000
_cell.length_c   1.000
_cell.angle_alpha   90.00
_cell.angle_beta   90.00
_cell.angle_gamma   90.00
#
_symmetry.space_group_name_H-M   'P 1'
#
loop_
_entity.id
_entity.type
_entity.pdbx_description
1 polymer ?
#
loop_
_entity_poly.entity_id
_entity_poly.type
_entity_poly.pdbx_seq_one_letter_code
_entity_poly.pdbx_strand_id
1 'polypeptide(L)' 'MPAAPAALPLIDDPGKVAPKDARKLAVLFFDQLQVLEEGTHEYQYARNTLIEMNLSLVHFAAKRFRN' A
#
# COMPACT_ATOMS: atom_id res chain seq x y z
N MET A 1 -19.95 -7.12 -16.09
CA MET A 1 -20.10 -6.32 -14.87
C MET A 1 -18.69 -5.97 -14.40
N PRO A 2 -18.34 -4.70 -14.14
CA PRO A 2 -17.07 -4.41 -13.47
C PRO A 2 -17.07 -5.16 -12.14
N ALA A 3 -15.99 -5.88 -11.86
CA ALA A 3 -15.86 -6.64 -10.62
C ALA A 3 -16.06 -5.70 -9.44
N ALA A 4 -16.89 -6.09 -8.47
CA ALA A 4 -17.00 -5.36 -7.21
C ALA A 4 -15.58 -5.19 -6.64
N PRO A 5 -15.20 -4.01 -6.13
CA PRO A 5 -13.87 -3.79 -5.58
C PRO A 5 -13.62 -4.84 -4.51
N ALA A 6 -12.63 -5.71 -4.74
CA ALA A 6 -12.19 -6.66 -3.73
C ALA A 6 -11.79 -5.84 -2.50
N ALA A 7 -12.53 -6.03 -1.40
CA ALA A 7 -12.33 -5.23 -0.20
C ALA A 7 -10.86 -5.28 0.22
N LEU A 8 -10.24 -4.10 0.35
CA LEU A 8 -8.84 -4.00 0.76
C LEU A 8 -8.66 -4.66 2.13
N PRO A 9 -7.55 -5.39 2.34
CA PRO A 9 -7.23 -5.89 3.66
C PRO A 9 -7.00 -4.70 4.59
N LEU A 10 -7.63 -4.74 5.76
CA LEU A 10 -7.37 -3.76 6.82
C LEU A 10 -6.00 -4.05 7.43
N ILE A 11 -5.09 -3.10 7.28
CA ILE A 11 -3.74 -3.14 7.85
C ILE A 11 -3.71 -2.26 9.10
N ASP A 12 -3.49 -2.88 10.25
CA ASP A 12 -3.45 -2.18 11.55
C ASP A 12 -2.20 -1.29 11.71
N ASP A 13 -1.04 -1.77 11.25
CA ASP A 13 0.23 -1.04 11.35
C ASP A 13 1.04 -1.19 10.04
N PRO A 14 0.75 -0.35 9.02
CA PRO A 14 1.38 -0.43 7.72
C PRO A 14 2.91 -0.27 7.78
N GLY A 15 3.40 0.52 8.75
CA GLY A 15 4.83 0.75 8.96
C GLY A 15 5.59 -0.48 9.48
N LYS A 16 4.91 -1.43 10.13
CA LYS A 16 5.52 -2.67 10.63
C LYS A 16 5.44 -3.84 9.65
N VAL A 17 4.82 -3.65 8.49
CA VAL A 17 4.75 -4.70 7.46
C VAL A 17 6.16 -5.01 6.95
N ALA A 18 6.52 -6.29 6.93
CA ALA A 18 7.82 -6.72 6.43
C ALA A 18 8.00 -6.31 4.96
N PRO A 19 9.19 -5.85 4.52
CA PRO A 19 9.40 -5.35 3.15
C PRO A 19 9.01 -6.33 2.02
N LYS A 20 9.06 -7.64 2.29
CA LYS A 20 8.64 -8.66 1.32
C LYS A 20 7.12 -8.70 1.16
N ASP A 21 6.38 -8.57 2.26
CA ASP A 21 4.93 -8.60 2.29
C ASP A 21 4.34 -7.27 1.84
N ALA A 22 4.97 -6.15 2.21
CA ALA A 22 4.64 -4.81 1.71
C ALA A 22 4.64 -4.76 0.18
N ARG A 23 5.62 -5.39 -0.49
CA ARG A 23 5.67 -5.47 -1.96
C ARG A 23 4.51 -6.25 -2.56
N LYS A 24 4.04 -7.31 -1.90
CA LYS A 24 2.90 -8.10 -2.37
C LYS A 24 1.59 -7.36 -2.16
N LEU A 25 1.41 -6.79 -0.96
CA LEU A 25 0.22 -6.02 -0.61
C LEU A 25 0.10 -4.77 -1.48
N ALA A 26 1.21 -4.08 -1.77
CA ALA A 26 1.20 -2.87 -2.59
C ALA A 26 0.50 -3.09 -3.95
N VAL A 27 0.66 -4.26 -4.58
CA VAL A 27 -0.03 -4.59 -5.84
C VAL A 27 -1.56 -4.47 -5.69
N LEU A 28 -2.12 -5.08 -4.64
CA LEU A 28 -3.56 -5.05 -4.36
C LEU A 28 -4.05 -3.61 -4.13
N PHE A 29 -3.28 -2.82 -3.38
CA PHE A 29 -3.64 -1.43 -3.12
C PHE A 29 -3.53 -0.53 -4.36
N PHE A 30 -2.52 -0.76 -5.21
CA PHE A 30 -2.40 -0.04 -6.49
C PHE A 30 -3.55 -0.39 -7.45
N ASP A 31 -3.94 -1.66 -7.55
CA ASP A 31 -5.08 -2.08 -8.36
C ASP A 31 -6.38 -1.43 -7.87
N GLN A 32 -6.54 -1.26 -6.56
CA GLN A 32 -7.71 -0.58 -5.99
C GLN A 32 -7.70 0.93 -6.27
N LEU A 33 -6.54 1.60 -6.22
CA LEU A 33 -6.44 3.02 -6.58
C LEU A 33 -6.83 3.31 -8.05
N GLN A 34 -6.77 2.32 -8.95
CA GLN A 34 -7.21 2.49 -10.34
C GLN A 34 -8.73 2.56 -10.50
N VAL A 35 -9.47 2.00 -9.55
CA VAL A 35 -10.95 1.89 -9.61
C VAL A 35 -11.65 2.78 -8.59
N LEU A 36 -10.96 3.14 -7.50
CA LEU A 36 -11.49 4.02 -6.47
C LEU A 36 -11.52 5.48 -6.95
N GLU A 37 -12.61 6.18 -6.63
CA GLU A 37 -12.76 7.59 -6.94
C GLU A 37 -11.92 8.45 -5.99
N GLU A 38 -11.17 9.41 -6.55
CA GLU A 38 -10.37 10.35 -5.76
C GLU A 38 -11.26 11.20 -4.84
N GLY A 39 -10.83 11.41 -3.60
CA GLY A 39 -11.58 12.14 -2.59
C GLY A 39 -12.45 11.26 -1.68
N THR A 40 -12.65 9.99 -2.02
CA THR A 40 -13.32 9.01 -1.14
C THR A 40 -12.45 8.59 0.04
N HIS A 41 -13.07 8.08 1.10
CA HIS A 41 -12.34 7.56 2.27
C HIS A 41 -11.52 6.32 1.90
N GLU A 42 -12.05 5.49 1.01
CA GLU A 42 -11.42 4.28 0.50
C GLU A 42 -10.18 4.60 -0.32
N TYR A 43 -10.25 5.61 -1.21
CA TYR A 43 -9.09 6.08 -1.97
C TYR A 43 -8.01 6.63 -1.03
N GLN A 44 -8.41 7.44 -0.04
CA GLN A 44 -7.48 7.98 0.95
C GLN A 44 -6.83 6.88 1.79
N TYR A 45 -7.61 5.90 2.24
CA TYR A 45 -7.11 4.74 2.97
C TYR A 45 -6.07 3.99 2.12
N ALA A 46 -6.43 3.62 0.89
CA ALA A 46 -5.55 2.87 0.03
C ALA A 46 -4.21 3.59 -0.22
N ARG A 47 -4.28 4.89 -0.51
CA ARG A 47 -3.11 5.75 -0.73
C ARG A 47 -2.26 5.89 0.53
N ASN A 48 -2.86 6.15 1.69
CA ASN A 48 -2.12 6.36 2.93
C ASN A 48 -1.42 5.07 3.39
N THR A 49 -2.11 3.93 3.33
CA THR A 49 -1.52 2.62 3.63
C THR A 49 -0.35 2.30 2.70
N LEU A 50 -0.46 2.61 1.40
CA LEU A 50 0.66 2.47 0.45
C LEU A 50 1.86 3.34 0.83
N ILE A 51 1.65 4.60 1.20
CA ILE A 51 2.73 5.51 1.61
C ILE A 51 3.48 4.96 2.81
N GLU A 52 2.75 4.55 3.85
CA GLU A 52 3.34 4.04 5.09
C GLU A 52 4.10 2.72 4.88
N MET A 53 3.53 1.77 4.13
CA MET A 53 4.23 0.51 3.79
C MET A 53 5.51 0.78 2.99
N ASN A 54 5.46 1.72 2.04
CA ASN A 54 6.61 2.03 1.21
C ASN A 54 7.70 2.80 1.96
N LEU A 55 7.36 3.56 3.02
CA LEU A 55 8.36 4.23 3.85
C LEU A 55 9.35 3.21 4.48
N SER A 56 8.82 2.12 5.04
CA SER A 56 9.63 1.03 5.59
C SER A 56 10.47 0.32 4.52
N LEU A 57 9.92 0.15 3.32
CA LEU A 57 10.65 -0.43 2.17
C LEU A 57 11.79 0.49 1.71
N VAL A 58 11.54 1.79 1.59
CA VAL A 58 12.54 2.81 1.19
C VAL A 58 13.66 2.86 2.22
N HIS A 59 13.35 2.91 3.52
CA HIS A 59 14.37 2.85 4.57
C HIS A 59 15.21 1.58 4.48
N PHE A 60 14.58 0.42 4.24
CA PHE A 60 15.29 -0.85 4.08
C PHE A 60 16.19 -0.87 2.83
N ALA A 61 15.73 -0.30 1.71
CA ALA A 61 16.51 -0.21 0.48
C ALA A 61 17.67 0.79 0.61
N ALA A 62 17.42 1.98 1.14
CA ALA A 62 18.41 3.04 1.33
C ALA A 62 19.60 2.60 2.21
N LYS A 63 19.37 1.75 3.22
CA LYS A 63 20.45 1.17 4.03
C LYS A 63 21.52 0.44 3.23
N ARG A 64 21.21 -0.09 2.04
CA ARG A 64 22.17 -0.79 1.16
C ARG A 64 23.06 0.15 0.35
N PHE A 65 22.72 1.43 0.28
CA PHE A 65 23.46 2.43 -0.49
C PHE A 65 24.28 3.38 0.40
N ARG A 66 24.24 3.17 1.73
CA ARG A 66 25.09 3.87 2.69
C ARG A 66 26.48 3.20 2.73
N ASN A 67 27.29 3.51 1.72
CA ASN A 67 28.75 3.39 1.79
C ASN A 67 29.32 4.72 2.26
#